data_AF-A0A2W5U7H9-F1
#
_entry.id   AF-A0A2W5U7H9-F1
#
_cell.length_a   1.000
_cell.length_b   1.000
_cell.length_c   1.000
_cell.angle_alpha   90.00
_cell.angle_beta   90.00
_cell.angle_gamma   90.00
#
_symmetry.space_group_name_H-M   'P 1'
#
loop_
_entity.id
_entity.type
_entity.pdbx_description
1 polymer ?
#
loop_
_entity_poly.entity_id
_entity_poly.type
_entity_poly.pdbx_seq_one_letter_code
_entity_poly.pdbx_strand_id
1 'polypeptide(L)'
;MSRGGGGLPISTIRPNRLDLSVDDAARKETRTVSDLSQHGNELEEQPRFFNTLTTNCSTMPWHLVRAAGDALSLNWRVLASAHFPEYLHNLAMLSPGGDIDLVLAKARLSPLGSGGPDSADFSRRLRVGVTQ
;
A
#
# COMPACT_ATOMS: atom_id res chain seq x y z
N MET A 1 -19.23 -17.65 -42.15
CA MET A 1 -17.93 -17.91 -41.49
C MET A 1 -17.92 -17.12 -40.19
N SER A 2 -18.13 -17.82 -39.07
CA SER A 2 -18.22 -17.25 -37.72
C SER A 2 -16.85 -17.37 -37.04
N ARG A 3 -16.40 -16.30 -36.37
CA ARG A 3 -15.35 -16.37 -35.35
C ARG A 3 -15.91 -15.75 -34.07
N GLY A 4 -16.35 -16.62 -33.17
CA GLY A 4 -16.64 -16.26 -31.79
C GLY A 4 -15.35 -16.03 -31.03
N GLY A 5 -15.15 -14.83 -30.52
CA GLY A 5 -14.17 -14.53 -29.48
C GLY A 5 -14.82 -14.77 -28.12
N GLY A 6 -14.50 -15.91 -27.49
CA GLY A 6 -14.98 -16.25 -26.16
C GLY A 6 -14.39 -15.30 -25.12
N GLY A 7 -15.16 -14.28 -24.74
CA GLY A 7 -14.97 -13.63 -23.45
C GLY A 7 -15.27 -14.66 -22.37
N LEU A 8 -14.33 -14.86 -21.44
CA LEU A 8 -14.56 -15.71 -20.28
C LEU A 8 -15.82 -15.21 -19.56
N PRO A 9 -16.80 -16.09 -19.27
CA PRO A 9 -18.01 -15.68 -18.59
C PRO A 9 -17.65 -15.12 -17.21
N ILE A 10 -18.24 -13.98 -16.85
CA ILE A 10 -18.16 -13.32 -15.52
C ILE A 10 -18.59 -14.27 -14.36
N SER A 11 -19.09 -15.46 -14.70
CA SER A 11 -19.58 -16.53 -13.81
C SER A 11 -18.52 -17.25 -12.95
N THR A 12 -17.22 -16.94 -13.05
CA THR A 12 -16.16 -17.67 -12.30
C THR A 12 -15.51 -16.84 -11.20
N ILE A 13 -16.06 -15.68 -10.83
CA ILE A 13 -15.55 -14.91 -9.68
C ILE A 13 -15.99 -15.63 -8.40
N ARG A 14 -15.08 -16.38 -7.75
CA ARG A 14 -15.32 -16.81 -6.37
C ARG A 14 -15.37 -15.53 -5.51
N PRO A 15 -16.39 -15.35 -4.65
CA PRO A 15 -16.64 -14.07 -3.99
C PRO A 15 -15.50 -13.57 -3.08
N ASN A 16 -14.56 -14.44 -2.68
CA ASN A 16 -13.41 -14.08 -1.83
C ASN A 16 -12.04 -14.35 -2.46
N ARG A 17 -11.96 -14.66 -3.77
CA ARG A 17 -10.68 -14.92 -4.42
C ARG A 17 -10.26 -13.75 -5.30
N LEU A 18 -9.09 -13.19 -5.04
CA LEU A 18 -8.46 -12.23 -5.94
C LEU A 18 -7.60 -12.99 -6.96
N ASP A 19 -8.19 -13.27 -8.11
CA ASP A 19 -7.47 -13.83 -9.26
C ASP A 19 -6.99 -12.67 -10.17
N LEU A 20 -5.82 -12.12 -9.86
CA LEU A 20 -5.16 -11.13 -10.71
C LEU A 20 -4.40 -11.84 -11.84
N SER A 21 -4.94 -11.79 -13.06
CA SER A 21 -4.22 -12.24 -14.25
C SER A 21 -3.23 -11.15 -14.70
N VAL A 22 -1.94 -11.41 -14.53
CA VAL A 22 -0.87 -10.53 -15.02
C VAL A 22 -0.30 -11.12 -16.31
N ASP A 23 -0.37 -10.37 -17.41
CA ASP A 23 0.22 -10.77 -18.68
C ASP A 23 1.74 -10.97 -18.57
N ASP A 24 2.26 -11.92 -19.35
CA ASP A 24 3.67 -12.36 -19.34
C ASP A 24 4.69 -11.22 -19.48
N ALA A 25 4.34 -10.15 -20.19
CA ALA A 25 5.18 -8.97 -20.40
C ALA A 25 5.29 -8.06 -19.15
N ALA A 26 4.29 -8.08 -18.25
CA ALA A 26 4.23 -7.25 -17.05
C ALA A 26 4.74 -7.97 -15.78
N ARG A 27 5.20 -9.22 -15.92
CA ARG A 27 5.48 -10.14 -14.79
C ARG A 27 6.57 -9.67 -13.84
N LYS A 28 7.57 -8.93 -14.32
CA LYS A 28 8.68 -8.44 -13.48
C LYS A 28 8.28 -7.28 -12.59
N GLU A 29 7.42 -6.39 -13.09
CA GLU A 29 6.99 -5.17 -12.37
C GLU A 29 5.78 -5.43 -11.46
N THR A 30 4.94 -6.42 -11.80
CA THR A 30 3.67 -6.67 -11.10
C THR A 30 3.77 -7.75 -10.02
N ARG A 31 4.98 -8.28 -9.78
CA ARG A 31 5.21 -9.40 -8.85
C ARG A 31 4.65 -9.09 -7.45
N THR A 32 4.93 -7.89 -6.92
CA THR A 32 4.47 -7.47 -5.59
C THR A 32 2.94 -7.47 -5.45
N VAL A 33 2.21 -7.11 -6.50
CA VAL A 33 0.74 -7.05 -6.47
C VAL A 33 0.15 -8.46 -6.54
N SER A 34 0.71 -9.32 -7.41
CA SER A 34 0.34 -10.74 -7.49
C SER A 34 0.61 -11.47 -6.17
N ASP A 35 1.77 -11.22 -5.57
CA ASP A 35 2.17 -11.81 -4.28
C ASP A 35 1.21 -11.36 -3.15
N LEU A 36 0.79 -10.09 -3.15
CA LEU A 36 -0.19 -9.58 -2.20
C LEU A 36 -1.57 -10.26 -2.37
N SER A 37 -2.03 -10.45 -3.60
CA SER A 37 -3.30 -11.14 -3.88
C SER A 37 -3.26 -12.62 -3.48
N GLN A 38 -2.15 -13.31 -3.78
CA GLN A 38 -1.93 -14.69 -3.35
C GLN A 38 -1.98 -14.79 -1.82
N HIS A 39 -1.32 -13.86 -1.12
CA HIS A 39 -1.33 -13.81 0.34
C HIS A 39 -2.74 -13.61 0.93
N GLY A 40 -3.56 -12.78 0.29
CA GLY A 40 -4.97 -12.61 0.65
C GLY A 40 -5.77 -13.91 0.50
N ASN A 41 -5.57 -14.63 -0.60
CA ASN A 41 -6.21 -15.92 -0.84
C ASN A 41 -5.74 -16.98 0.19
N GLU A 42 -4.46 -17.01 0.55
CA GLU A 42 -3.93 -17.90 1.60
C GLU A 42 -4.55 -17.63 2.97
N LEU A 43 -4.80 -16.35 3.31
CA LEU A 43 -5.45 -15.97 4.56
C LEU A 43 -6.93 -16.38 4.61
N GLU A 44 -7.59 -16.52 3.46
CA GLU A 44 -8.95 -17.04 3.37
C GLU A 44 -8.99 -18.55 3.64
N GLU A 45 -8.05 -19.30 3.08
CA GLU A 45 -7.92 -20.74 3.30
C GLU A 45 -7.42 -21.07 4.72
N GLN A 46 -6.48 -20.27 5.24
CA GLN A 46 -5.83 -20.46 6.55
C GLN A 46 -5.79 -19.14 7.33
N PRO A 47 -6.86 -18.82 8.08
CA PRO A 47 -6.91 -17.59 8.86
C PRO A 47 -5.81 -17.60 9.92
N ARG A 48 -5.06 -16.49 9.98
CA ARG A 48 -4.04 -16.25 11.01
C ARG A 48 -4.54 -15.19 11.97
N PHE A 49 -4.13 -15.29 13.24
CA PHE A 49 -4.43 -14.27 14.23
C PHE A 49 -3.80 -12.93 13.81
N PHE A 50 -4.64 -11.91 13.65
CA PHE A 50 -4.22 -10.55 13.33
C PHE A 50 -4.18 -9.70 14.60
N ASN A 51 -2.99 -9.33 15.05
CA ASN A 51 -2.82 -8.44 16.19
C ASN A 51 -2.59 -7.01 15.70
N THR A 52 -3.61 -6.17 15.75
CA THR A 52 -3.55 -4.77 15.30
C THR A 52 -2.49 -3.94 16.03
N LEU A 53 -2.07 -4.34 17.24
CA LEU A 53 -0.99 -3.66 17.95
C LEU A 53 0.36 -3.88 17.29
N THR A 54 0.63 -5.09 16.81
CA THR A 54 1.94 -5.49 16.25
C THR A 54 1.94 -5.60 14.73
N THR A 55 0.77 -5.66 14.11
CA THR A 55 0.57 -5.81 12.67
C THR A 55 -0.37 -4.70 12.22
N ASN A 56 0.22 -3.56 11.86
CA ASN A 56 -0.51 -2.42 11.34
C ASN A 56 0.37 -1.65 10.34
N CYS A 57 -0.13 -0.50 9.88
CA CYS A 57 0.52 0.32 8.87
C CYS A 57 1.83 0.98 9.33
N SER A 58 2.14 1.06 10.63
CA SER A 58 3.40 1.61 11.14
C SER A 58 4.40 0.53 11.57
N THR A 59 3.93 -0.56 12.18
CA THR A 59 4.81 -1.65 12.63
C THR A 59 5.35 -2.49 11.48
N MET A 60 4.54 -2.77 10.46
CA MET A 60 4.96 -3.58 9.31
C MET A 60 6.11 -2.91 8.53
N PRO A 61 6.01 -1.64 8.09
CA PRO A 61 7.14 -0.95 7.46
C PRO A 61 8.34 -0.82 8.39
N TRP A 62 8.14 -0.55 9.68
CA TRP A 62 9.25 -0.48 10.65
C TRP A 62 10.04 -1.78 10.73
N HIS A 63 9.35 -2.94 10.76
CA HIS A 63 10.00 -4.25 10.71
C HIS A 63 10.78 -4.48 9.40
N LEU A 64 10.21 -4.08 8.25
CA LEU A 64 10.87 -4.22 6.95
C LEU A 64 12.17 -3.41 6.87
N VAL A 65 12.14 -2.15 7.33
CA VAL A 65 13.32 -1.28 7.33
C VAL A 65 14.39 -1.84 8.28
N ARG A 66 14.02 -2.33 9.47
CA ARG A 66 14.96 -3.00 10.37
C ARG A 66 15.57 -4.27 9.77
N ALA A 67 14.78 -5.06 9.07
CA ALA A 67 15.26 -6.28 8.41
C ALA A 67 16.21 -5.97 7.24
N ALA A 68 16.10 -4.79 6.62
CA ALA A 68 17.01 -4.32 5.58
C ALA A 68 18.37 -3.82 6.10
N GLY A 69 18.57 -3.76 7.43
CA GLY A 69 19.85 -3.41 8.06
C GLY A 69 19.89 -2.06 8.76
N ASP A 70 18.79 -1.29 8.73
CA ASP A 70 18.73 0.02 9.39
C ASP A 70 18.52 -0.11 10.91
N ALA A 71 19.31 0.64 11.68
CA ALA A 71 19.23 0.68 13.13
C ALA A 71 18.09 1.59 13.62
N LEU A 72 16.84 1.14 13.41
CA LEU A 72 15.66 1.83 13.97
C LEU A 72 15.44 1.45 15.44
N SER A 73 15.35 2.47 16.30
CA SER A 73 15.01 2.28 17.71
C SER A 73 13.51 2.00 17.88
N LEU A 74 13.14 1.13 18.82
CA LEU A 74 11.73 0.91 19.15
C LEU A 74 11.20 2.10 19.97
N ASN A 75 10.18 2.79 19.46
CA ASN A 75 9.51 3.92 20.10
C ASN A 75 8.01 3.63 20.20
N TRP A 76 7.32 4.12 21.23
CA TRP A 76 5.87 3.92 21.39
C TRP A 76 5.06 4.44 20.19
N ARG A 77 5.58 5.47 19.49
CA ARG A 77 5.00 6.02 18.27
C ARG A 77 4.97 5.05 17.09
N VAL A 78 5.75 3.96 17.15
CA VAL A 78 5.67 2.86 16.17
C VAL A 78 4.39 2.06 16.35
N LEU A 79 3.91 1.91 17.60
CA LEU A 79 2.65 1.25 17.92
C LEU A 79 1.44 2.19 17.71
N ALA A 80 1.62 3.48 17.96
CA ALA A 80 0.60 4.49 17.73
C ALA A 80 0.69 5.06 16.31
N SER A 81 0.04 4.41 15.33
CA SER A 81 0.18 4.75 13.91
C SER A 81 -0.06 6.22 13.56
N ALA A 82 -0.92 6.93 14.32
CA ALA A 82 -1.15 8.37 14.14
C ALA A 82 0.09 9.25 14.42
N HIS A 83 1.03 8.77 15.25
CA HIS A 83 2.28 9.47 15.60
C HIS A 83 3.51 8.90 14.87
N PHE A 84 3.33 7.88 14.04
CA PHE A 84 4.42 7.31 13.25
C PHE A 84 5.12 8.35 12.33
N PRO A 85 4.41 9.32 11.72
CA PRO A 85 5.07 10.38 10.97
C PRO A 85 6.05 11.21 11.80
N GLU A 86 5.72 11.54 13.05
CA GLU A 86 6.64 12.26 13.95
C GLU A 86 7.89 11.42 14.25
N TYR A 87 7.73 10.11 14.42
CA TYR A 87 8.86 9.20 14.61
C TYR A 87 9.80 9.20 13.40
N LEU A 88 9.25 9.10 12.19
CA LEU A 88 10.05 9.15 10.95
C LEU A 88 10.68 10.53 10.71
N HIS A 89 10.00 11.61 11.10
CA HIS A 89 10.53 12.96 11.02
C HIS A 89 11.73 13.17 11.94
N ASN A 90 11.67 12.66 13.18
CA ASN A 90 12.81 12.66 14.11
C ASN A 90 14.02 11.88 13.59
N LEU A 91 13.80 10.92 12.69
CA LEU A 91 14.85 10.18 12.00
C LEU A 91 15.30 10.85 10.69
N ALA A 92 14.81 12.06 10.40
CA ALA A 92 15.03 12.81 9.16
C ALA A 92 14.55 12.08 7.88
N MET A 93 13.61 11.14 7.98
CA MET A 93 13.14 10.33 6.84
C MET A 93 11.99 10.96 6.05
N LEU A 94 11.24 11.92 6.62
CA LEU A 94 10.07 12.53 5.97
C LEU A 94 10.28 13.96 5.44
N SER A 95 11.31 14.68 5.89
CA SER A 95 11.77 15.97 5.37
C SER A 95 12.92 16.45 6.27
N PRO A 96 14.20 16.22 5.92
CA PRO A 96 15.33 16.59 6.77
C PRO A 96 15.30 18.09 7.11
N GLY A 97 15.15 18.42 8.40
CA GLY A 97 15.19 19.80 8.91
C GLY A 97 13.92 20.64 8.66
N GLY A 98 12.85 20.06 8.11
CA GLY A 98 11.57 20.76 7.92
C GLY A 98 10.68 20.76 9.16
N ASP A 99 9.63 21.59 9.16
CA ASP A 99 8.57 21.56 10.18
C ASP A 99 7.59 20.40 9.91
N ILE A 100 7.37 19.54 10.91
CA ILE A 100 6.45 18.41 10.83
C ILE A 100 5.02 18.84 10.53
N ASP A 101 4.56 19.99 11.04
CA ASP A 101 3.20 20.46 10.79
C ASP A 101 2.99 20.81 9.31
N LEU A 102 4.03 21.36 8.66
CA LEU A 102 4.01 21.61 7.21
C LEU A 102 4.05 20.31 6.41
N VAL A 103 4.81 19.32 6.85
CA VAL A 103 4.84 17.99 6.23
C VAL A 103 3.45 17.35 6.30
N LEU A 104 2.83 17.34 7.47
CA LEU A 104 1.47 16.81 7.67
C LEU A 104 0.43 17.59 6.87
N ALA A 105 0.53 18.92 6.80
CA ALA A 105 -0.38 19.75 6.01
C ALA A 105 -0.32 19.41 4.52
N LYS A 106 0.88 19.16 3.97
CA LYS A 106 1.07 18.74 2.57
C LYS A 106 0.61 17.31 2.32
N ALA A 107 0.73 16.43 3.32
CA ALA A 107 0.30 15.03 3.22
C ALA A 107 -1.23 14.86 3.29
N ARG A 108 -1.98 15.92 3.62
CA ARG A 108 -3.45 15.87 3.58
C ARG A 108 -3.90 15.53 2.17
N LEU A 109 -4.71 14.49 2.06
CA LEU A 109 -5.49 14.15 0.88
C LEU A 109 -6.51 15.28 0.65
N SER A 110 -6.04 16.40 0.11
CA SER A 110 -6.87 17.51 -0.32
C SER A 110 -7.89 17.01 -1.35
N PRO A 111 -8.94 17.78 -1.69
CA PRO A 111 -9.87 17.42 -2.77
C PRO A 111 -9.23 17.35 -4.19
N LEU A 112 -7.89 17.31 -4.29
CA LEU A 112 -7.08 17.13 -5.50
C LEU A 112 -7.49 15.90 -6.32
N GLY A 113 -8.15 14.91 -5.70
CA GLY A 113 -8.77 13.76 -6.36
C GLY A 113 -10.20 14.02 -6.85
N SER A 114 -10.52 15.20 -7.38
CA SER A 114 -11.87 15.62 -7.80
C SER A 114 -12.56 14.76 -8.88
N GLY A 115 -11.96 13.64 -9.30
CA GLY A 115 -12.56 12.60 -10.14
C GLY A 115 -12.94 11.31 -9.39
N GLY A 116 -12.73 11.25 -8.07
CA GLY A 116 -12.95 10.04 -7.28
C GLY A 116 -11.89 8.94 -7.51
N PRO A 117 -11.90 7.89 -6.67
CA PRO A 117 -10.95 6.77 -6.75
C PRO A 117 -11.04 5.98 -8.06
N ASP A 118 -12.18 6.04 -8.76
CA ASP A 118 -12.41 5.32 -10.01
C ASP A 118 -11.80 6.01 -11.24
N SER A 119 -11.29 7.23 -11.08
CA SER A 119 -10.66 7.94 -12.20
C SER A 119 -9.28 7.37 -12.51
N ALA A 120 -8.98 7.14 -13.79
CA ALA A 120 -7.67 6.67 -14.26
C ALA A 120 -6.50 7.60 -13.83
N ASP A 121 -6.81 8.86 -13.55
CA ASP A 121 -5.86 9.89 -13.14
C ASP A 121 -5.70 10.02 -11.61
N PHE A 122 -6.50 9.31 -10.82
CA PHE A 122 -6.57 9.44 -9.36
C PHE A 122 -5.18 9.38 -8.70
N SER A 123 -4.45 8.30 -8.95
CA SER A 123 -3.11 8.08 -8.41
C SER A 123 -2.11 9.18 -8.79
N ARG A 124 -2.22 9.74 -10.00
CA ARG A 124 -1.35 10.85 -10.45
C ARG A 124 -1.68 12.12 -9.68
N ARG A 125 -2.98 12.43 -9.54
CA ARG A 125 -3.47 13.62 -8.86
C ARG A 125 -3.13 13.64 -7.38
N LEU A 126 -3.14 12.48 -6.72
CA LEU A 126 -2.73 12.34 -5.31
C LEU A 126 -1.26 12.71 -5.05
N ARG A 127 -0.39 12.65 -6.07
CA ARG A 127 1.04 12.94 -5.92
C ARG A 127 1.41 14.38 -6.29
N VAL A 128 0.45 15.17 -6.80
CA VAL A 128 0.68 16.57 -7.14
C VAL A 128 0.97 17.35 -5.86
N GLY A 129 2.17 17.93 -5.76
CA GLY A 129 2.59 18.73 -4.60
C GLY A 129 3.36 17.95 -3.51
N VAL A 130 3.53 16.64 -3.67
CA VAL A 130 4.44 15.83 -2.83
C VAL A 130 5.79 15.77 -3.55
N THR A 131 6.76 16.55 -3.09
CA THR A 131 8.16 16.45 -3.56
C THR A 131 8.72 15.07 -3.22
N GLN A 132 9.29 14.38 -4.21
CA GLN A 132 10.03 13.13 -4.03
C GLN A 132 11.45 13.39 -3.54
#